data_AF-M1AQ37-F1
#
_entry.id   AF-M1AQ37-F1
#
_cell.length_a   1.000
_cell.length_b   1.000
_cell.length_c   1.000
_cell.angle_alpha   90.00
_cell.angle_beta   90.00
_cell.angle_gamma   90.00
#
_symmetry.space_group_name_H-M   'P 1'
#
loop_
_entity.id
_entity.type
_entity.pdbx_description
1 polymer ?
#
loop_
_entity_poly.entity_id
_entity_poly.type
_entity_poly.pdbx_seq_one_letter_code
_entity_poly.pdbx_strand_id
1 'polypeptide(L)'
;MENFNGLSMLPEDCTAKILAFTSPLDVCRISLVSKSLHSAAESDSIWEKFLPSDYQSIIAASPSPIPEFHSKKDLFVYLCHSPLLIDAGRKSFSLDKRTGKKCYFLGARDLQITWSDTPQYWKWTSLPESRFPEVAELIHVWWLDILGKIRAGMLSPRTSYTAYLVYKLEDEYGFIYRPSEVSVGISGVEVDTRLAFLVPEGRPQRRDRFEEAEIRESDDDYEVFTPPSDVDMEDASSVMQSDIQRPKLRDDGWFQIELGEFFTENEDDCIEMSMKEVKDSVSHKEGLIVEGIEIRPRIG
;
A
#
# COMPACT_ATOMS: atom_id res chain seq x y z
N MET A 1 33.02 22.42 -34.39
CA MET A 1 32.21 21.18 -34.25
C MET A 1 30.79 21.62 -34.04
N GLU A 2 29.97 21.52 -35.09
CA GLU A 2 28.55 21.81 -35.01
C GLU A 2 27.87 20.74 -34.17
N ASN A 3 27.23 21.13 -33.06
CA ASN A 3 26.34 20.24 -32.32
C ASN A 3 25.12 19.95 -33.21
N PHE A 4 25.15 18.82 -33.90
CA PHE A 4 24.00 18.26 -34.60
C PHE A 4 22.95 17.83 -33.57
N ASN A 5 22.09 18.76 -33.15
CA ASN A 5 20.88 18.44 -32.41
C ASN A 5 19.85 17.89 -33.42
N GLY A 6 19.99 16.62 -33.80
CA GLY A 6 19.12 15.97 -34.80
C GLY A 6 17.63 16.05 -34.47
N LEU A 7 17.26 16.07 -33.18
CA LEU A 7 15.87 16.22 -32.73
C LEU A 7 15.32 17.63 -32.89
N SER A 8 16.15 18.68 -32.82
CA SER A 8 15.67 20.07 -32.98
C SER A 8 15.45 20.48 -34.43
N MET A 9 15.90 19.66 -35.39
CA MET A 9 15.69 19.84 -36.82
C MET A 9 14.43 19.14 -37.34
N LEU A 10 13.77 18.31 -36.52
CA LEU A 10 12.53 17.64 -36.89
C LEU A 10 11.34 18.61 -36.77
N PRO A 11 10.30 18.46 -37.61
CA PRO A 11 9.03 19.14 -37.41
C PRO A 11 8.44 18.82 -36.03
N GLU A 12 7.71 19.78 -35.46
CA GLU A 12 7.10 19.65 -34.13
C GLU A 12 6.18 18.43 -34.01
N ASP A 13 5.47 18.06 -35.08
CA ASP A 13 4.63 16.86 -35.11
C ASP A 13 5.44 15.55 -34.99
N CYS A 14 6.66 15.52 -35.52
CA CYS A 14 7.54 14.37 -35.44
C CYS A 14 8.16 14.25 -34.05
N THR A 15 8.59 15.36 -33.45
CA THR A 15 9.12 15.37 -32.08
C THR A 15 8.04 15.01 -31.08
N ALA A 16 6.82 15.55 -31.22
CA ALA A 16 5.69 15.22 -30.36
C ALA A 16 5.32 13.73 -30.43
N LYS A 17 5.36 13.12 -31.62
CA LYS A 17 5.15 11.66 -31.76
C LYS A 17 6.21 10.85 -31.04
N ILE A 18 7.48 11.25 -31.10
CA ILE A 18 8.57 10.54 -30.40
C ILE A 18 8.39 10.69 -28.88
N LEU A 19 8.16 11.92 -28.40
CA LEU A 19 7.96 12.23 -26.98
C LEU A 19 6.77 11.49 -26.38
N ALA A 20 5.70 11.30 -27.15
CA ALA A 20 4.54 10.51 -26.76
C ALA A 20 4.84 9.02 -26.47
N PHE A 21 5.97 8.48 -26.93
CA PHE A 21 6.41 7.12 -26.60
C PHE A 21 7.45 7.08 -25.46
N THR A 22 7.80 8.24 -24.89
CA THR A 22 8.68 8.34 -23.71
C THR A 22 7.87 8.46 -22.42
N SER A 23 8.54 8.50 -21.27
CA SER A 23 7.85 8.73 -20.00
C SER A 23 7.54 10.23 -19.78
N PRO A 24 6.50 10.58 -18.99
CA PRO A 24 6.26 11.97 -18.58
C PRO A 24 7.51 12.66 -18.01
N LEU A 25 8.32 11.91 -17.24
CA LEU A 25 9.57 12.42 -16.68
C LEU A 25 10.60 12.75 -17.77
N ASP A 26 10.71 11.92 -18.80
CA ASP A 26 11.63 12.15 -19.91
C ASP A 26 11.17 13.33 -20.76
N VAL A 27 9.87 13.48 -21.01
CA VAL A 27 9.32 14.67 -21.69
C VAL A 27 9.71 15.95 -20.95
N CYS A 28 9.54 15.98 -19.62
CA CYS A 28 9.98 17.11 -18.81
C CYS A 28 11.49 17.38 -18.92
N ARG A 29 12.34 16.35 -18.93
CA ARG A 29 13.79 16.50 -19.08
C ARG A 29 14.19 16.98 -20.47
N ILE A 30 13.57 16.45 -21.52
CA ILE A 30 13.84 16.81 -22.92
C ILE A 30 13.40 18.26 -23.20
N SER A 31 12.34 18.74 -22.53
CA SER A 31 11.89 20.14 -22.63
C SER A 31 12.98 21.17 -22.29
N LEU A 32 13.98 20.78 -21.48
CA LEU A 32 15.07 21.67 -21.05
C LEU A 32 16.21 21.79 -22.08
N VAL A 33 16.21 20.97 -23.13
CA VAL A 33 17.32 20.87 -24.09
C VAL A 33 17.30 21.99 -25.14
N SER A 34 16.11 22.38 -25.62
CA SER A 34 15.95 23.45 -26.60
C SER A 34 14.56 24.07 -26.55
N LYS A 35 14.41 25.29 -27.10
CA LYS A 35 13.10 25.95 -27.21
C LYS A 35 12.10 25.18 -28.08
N SER A 36 12.56 24.53 -29.14
CA SER A 36 11.69 23.72 -30.01
C SER A 36 11.18 22.47 -29.30
N LEU A 37 12.04 21.81 -28.52
CA LEU A 37 11.65 20.66 -27.72
C LEU A 37 10.78 21.05 -26.53
N HIS A 38 11.00 22.23 -25.95
CA HIS A 38 10.11 22.81 -24.95
C HIS A 38 8.69 23.00 -25.50
N SER A 39 8.55 23.67 -26.65
CA SER A 39 7.25 23.87 -27.33
C SER A 39 6.54 22.53 -27.58
N ALA A 40 7.27 21.57 -28.14
CA ALA A 40 6.73 20.23 -28.39
C ALA A 40 6.28 19.55 -27.09
N ALA A 41 7.08 19.63 -26.01
CA ALA A 41 6.81 19.00 -24.73
C ALA A 41 5.61 19.59 -23.97
N GLU A 42 5.22 20.84 -24.24
CA GLU A 42 4.00 21.43 -23.67
C GLU A 42 2.72 21.06 -24.46
N SER A 43 2.83 20.27 -25.54
CA SER A 43 1.69 19.90 -26.38
C SER A 43 0.71 18.95 -25.66
N ASP A 44 -0.57 19.35 -25.60
CA ASP A 44 -1.66 18.53 -25.06
C ASP A 44 -1.83 17.18 -25.77
N SER A 45 -1.42 17.09 -27.03
CA SER A 45 -1.46 15.81 -27.79
C SER A 45 -0.55 14.73 -27.18
N ILE A 46 0.52 15.14 -26.49
CA ILE A 46 1.45 14.26 -25.77
C ILE A 46 0.84 13.88 -24.43
N TRP A 47 0.42 14.87 -23.64
CA TRP A 47 -0.09 14.65 -22.29
C TRP A 47 -1.40 13.86 -22.27
N GLU A 48 -2.22 13.95 -23.32
CA GLU A 48 -3.39 13.07 -23.48
C GLU A 48 -3.01 11.59 -23.50
N LYS A 49 -1.85 11.21 -24.02
CA LYS A 49 -1.40 9.81 -24.05
C LYS A 49 -0.86 9.31 -22.72
N PHE A 50 -0.49 10.22 -21.82
CA PHE A 50 -0.06 9.90 -20.46
C PHE A 50 -1.23 9.80 -19.49
N LEU A 51 -2.39 10.38 -19.84
CA LEU A 51 -3.62 10.20 -19.10
C LEU A 51 -4.24 8.84 -19.45
N PRO A 52 -4.76 8.10 -18.46
CA PRO A 52 -5.53 6.88 -18.73
C PRO A 52 -6.77 7.20 -19.57
N SER A 53 -7.14 6.35 -20.52
CA SER A 53 -8.26 6.64 -21.45
C SER A 53 -9.61 6.91 -20.77
N ASP A 54 -9.81 6.41 -19.55
CA ASP A 54 -11.01 6.57 -18.72
C ASP A 54 -10.89 7.67 -17.65
N TYR A 55 -9.87 8.53 -17.70
CA TYR A 55 -9.64 9.58 -16.69
C TYR A 55 -10.86 10.49 -16.48
N GLN A 56 -11.60 10.82 -17.55
CA GLN A 56 -12.80 11.65 -17.47
C GLN A 56 -13.90 11.00 -16.64
N SER A 57 -14.12 9.70 -16.83
CA SER A 57 -15.08 8.92 -16.05
C SER A 57 -14.68 8.83 -14.58
N ILE A 58 -13.38 8.69 -14.30
CA ILE A 58 -12.84 8.66 -12.93
C ILE A 58 -13.05 10.01 -12.24
N ILE A 59 -12.76 11.12 -12.94
CA ILE A 59 -13.00 12.48 -12.41
C ILE A 59 -14.49 12.70 -12.15
N ALA A 60 -15.37 12.27 -13.06
CA ALA A 60 -16.81 12.39 -12.89
C ALA A 60 -17.36 11.55 -11.72
N ALA A 61 -16.65 10.49 -11.32
CA ALA A 61 -16.99 9.68 -10.15
C ALA A 61 -16.53 10.28 -8.81
N SER A 62 -15.73 11.35 -8.82
CA SER A 62 -15.34 12.09 -7.61
C SER A 62 -16.52 12.92 -7.09
N PRO A 63 -16.82 12.88 -5.77
CA PRO A 63 -17.87 13.71 -5.17
C PRO A 63 -17.45 15.19 -5.10
N SER A 64 -16.15 15.47 -5.11
CA SER A 64 -15.61 16.83 -5.06
C SER A 64 -15.22 17.29 -6.46
N PRO A 65 -15.63 18.50 -6.89
CA PRO A 65 -15.22 19.04 -8.17
C PRO A 65 -13.72 19.34 -8.17
N ILE A 66 -13.05 18.99 -9.27
CA ILE A 66 -11.66 19.37 -9.50
C ILE A 66 -11.59 20.76 -10.16
N PRO A 67 -10.47 21.49 -10.04
CA PRO A 67 -10.28 22.74 -10.78
C PRO A 67 -10.38 22.54 -12.30
N GLU A 68 -10.78 23.59 -13.03
CA GLU A 68 -10.66 23.61 -14.49
C GLU A 68 -9.20 23.83 -14.89
N PHE A 69 -8.70 23.04 -15.84
CA PHE A 69 -7.32 23.13 -16.34
C PHE A 69 -7.32 23.52 -17.81
N HIS A 70 -6.43 24.46 -18.17
CA HIS A 70 -6.25 24.90 -19.55
C HIS A 70 -5.28 24.02 -20.35
N SER A 71 -4.48 23.18 -19.67
CA SER A 71 -3.58 22.22 -20.29
C SER A 71 -3.75 20.83 -19.66
N LYS A 72 -3.52 19.79 -20.46
CA LYS A 72 -3.55 18.39 -20.01
C LYS A 72 -2.35 18.06 -19.15
N LYS A 73 -1.24 18.80 -19.31
CA LYS A 73 -0.09 18.73 -18.43
C LYS A 73 -0.45 19.15 -17.00
N ASP A 74 -1.15 20.26 -16.84
CA ASP A 74 -1.56 20.75 -15.52
C ASP A 74 -2.54 19.77 -14.86
N LEU A 75 -3.47 19.21 -15.64
CA LEU A 75 -4.35 18.13 -15.17
C LEU A 75 -3.55 16.91 -14.73
N PHE A 76 -2.58 16.46 -15.53
CA PHE A 76 -1.72 15.32 -15.20
C PHE A 76 -0.96 15.56 -13.88
N VAL A 77 -0.33 16.73 -13.74
CA VAL A 77 0.39 17.13 -12.52
C VAL A 77 -0.56 17.17 -11.32
N TYR A 78 -1.76 17.72 -11.50
CA TYR A 78 -2.76 17.73 -10.44
C TYR A 78 -3.13 16.32 -9.98
N LEU A 79 -3.45 15.41 -10.91
CA LEU A 79 -3.77 14.00 -10.59
C LEU A 79 -2.61 13.23 -9.96
N CYS A 80 -1.36 13.66 -10.17
CA CYS A 80 -0.19 13.07 -9.53
C CYS A 80 0.02 13.51 -8.07
N HIS A 81 -0.47 14.70 -7.70
CA HIS A 81 -0.18 15.36 -6.43
C HIS A 81 -1.40 15.52 -5.52
N SER A 82 -2.59 15.53 -6.10
CA SER A 82 -3.88 15.72 -5.43
C SER A 82 -4.75 14.51 -5.67
N PRO A 83 -4.70 13.49 -4.80
CA PRO A 83 -5.47 12.30 -5.02
C PRO A 83 -6.97 12.54 -4.89
N LEU A 84 -7.72 11.99 -5.84
CA LEU A 84 -9.17 12.13 -5.91
C LEU A 84 -9.85 11.07 -5.07
N LEU A 85 -10.69 11.46 -4.13
CA LEU A 85 -11.59 10.54 -3.46
C LEU A 85 -12.70 10.11 -4.44
N ILE A 86 -12.94 8.80 -4.53
CA ILE A 86 -13.97 8.20 -5.39
C ILE A 86 -14.76 7.16 -4.59
N ASP A 87 -15.83 6.63 -5.17
CA ASP A 87 -16.66 5.58 -4.54
C ASP A 87 -17.13 5.97 -3.13
N ALA A 88 -17.81 7.11 -3.05
CA ALA A 88 -18.26 7.74 -1.80
C ALA A 88 -17.13 8.00 -0.79
N GLY A 89 -15.91 8.24 -1.29
CA GLY A 89 -14.74 8.52 -0.46
C GLY A 89 -14.11 7.29 0.18
N ARG A 90 -14.44 6.08 -0.28
CA ARG A 90 -13.85 4.83 0.22
C ARG A 90 -12.55 4.47 -0.49
N LYS A 91 -12.36 4.98 -1.70
CA LYS A 91 -11.13 4.78 -2.48
C LYS A 91 -10.55 6.13 -2.85
N SER A 92 -9.26 6.17 -3.13
CA SER A 92 -8.64 7.32 -3.75
C SER A 92 -7.87 6.93 -5.00
N PHE A 93 -7.84 7.84 -5.96
CA PHE A 93 -7.19 7.70 -7.26
C PHE A 93 -6.11 8.76 -7.44
N SER A 94 -4.97 8.37 -7.99
CA SER A 94 -3.93 9.29 -8.44
C SER A 94 -3.15 8.68 -9.60
N LEU A 95 -2.29 9.46 -10.24
CA LEU A 95 -1.36 8.95 -11.25
C LEU A 95 0.05 8.81 -10.67
N ASP A 96 0.76 7.77 -11.10
CA ASP A 96 2.19 7.68 -10.87
C ASP A 96 2.93 8.73 -11.69
N LYS A 97 3.72 9.56 -11.02
CA LYS A 97 4.45 10.70 -11.61
C LYS A 97 5.41 10.30 -12.72
N ARG A 98 5.96 9.08 -12.67
CA ARG A 98 7.00 8.62 -13.59
C ARG A 98 6.41 7.97 -14.82
N THR A 99 5.32 7.23 -14.66
CA THR A 99 4.78 6.35 -15.70
C THR A 99 3.41 6.79 -16.23
N GLY A 100 2.69 7.66 -15.51
CA GLY A 100 1.30 8.03 -15.79
C GLY A 100 0.30 6.90 -15.54
N LYS A 101 0.75 5.79 -14.93
CA LYS A 101 -0.10 4.63 -14.63
C LYS A 101 -0.96 4.93 -13.40
N LYS A 102 -2.13 4.29 -13.35
CA LYS A 102 -3.11 4.50 -12.28
C LYS A 102 -2.57 3.98 -10.95
N CYS A 103 -2.72 4.76 -9.90
CA CYS A 103 -2.54 4.35 -8.50
C CYS A 103 -3.90 4.38 -7.81
N TYR A 104 -4.15 3.39 -6.95
CA TYR A 104 -5.35 3.36 -6.11
C TYR A 104 -4.97 3.19 -4.65
N PHE A 105 -5.80 3.74 -3.78
CA PHE A 105 -5.74 3.47 -2.36
C PHE A 105 -7.13 3.05 -1.91
N LEU A 106 -7.26 1.85 -1.37
CA LEU A 106 -8.49 1.34 -0.75
C LEU A 106 -8.47 1.77 0.71
N GLY A 107 -9.32 2.70 1.12
CA GLY A 107 -9.40 3.11 2.52
C GLY A 107 -9.96 1.99 3.39
N ALA A 108 -9.80 2.08 4.71
CA ALA A 108 -10.24 1.04 5.65
C ALA A 108 -11.74 0.68 5.51
N ARG A 109 -12.59 1.65 5.15
CA ARG A 109 -14.03 1.44 4.85
C ARG A 109 -14.31 0.60 3.61
N ASP A 110 -13.31 0.40 2.77
CA ASP A 110 -13.38 -0.44 1.57
C ASP A 110 -12.78 -1.83 1.78
N LEU A 111 -12.15 -2.06 2.93
CA LEU A 111 -11.56 -3.34 3.30
C LEU A 111 -12.57 -4.22 4.01
N GLN A 112 -12.44 -5.53 3.79
CA GLN A 112 -13.09 -6.54 4.60
C GLN A 112 -12.21 -6.82 5.82
N ILE A 113 -12.56 -6.18 6.93
CA ILE A 113 -11.89 -6.35 8.22
C ILE A 113 -12.83 -7.14 9.14
N THR A 114 -12.35 -8.26 9.66
CA THR A 114 -13.15 -9.14 10.53
C THR A 114 -13.61 -8.40 11.79
N TRP A 115 -14.93 -8.44 12.03
CA TRP A 115 -15.64 -7.76 13.12
C TRP A 115 -15.52 -6.23 13.15
N SER A 116 -15.20 -5.59 12.03
CA SER A 116 -15.08 -4.13 11.95
C SER A 116 -16.39 -3.36 12.21
N ASP A 117 -17.53 -4.04 12.19
CA ASP A 117 -18.84 -3.54 12.58
C ASP A 117 -19.14 -3.72 14.08
N THR A 118 -18.24 -4.38 14.83
CA THR A 118 -18.39 -4.68 16.25
C THR A 118 -17.58 -3.67 17.10
N PRO A 119 -18.23 -2.71 17.79
CA PRO A 119 -17.54 -1.63 18.50
C PRO A 119 -16.68 -2.06 19.69
N GLN A 120 -16.78 -3.33 20.11
CA GLN A 120 -15.93 -3.91 21.16
C GLN A 120 -14.51 -4.21 20.65
N TYR A 121 -14.37 -4.39 19.34
CA TYR A 121 -13.12 -4.82 18.70
C TYR A 121 -12.52 -3.71 17.84
N TRP A 122 -13.36 -2.89 17.21
CA TRP A 122 -12.92 -1.83 16.32
C TRP A 122 -13.63 -0.52 16.59
N LYS A 123 -12.89 0.57 16.44
CA LYS A 123 -13.38 1.93 16.50
C LYS A 123 -13.10 2.63 15.19
N TRP A 124 -14.11 3.29 14.63
CA TRP A 124 -13.94 4.16 13.48
C TRP A 124 -13.62 5.56 13.98
N THR A 125 -12.49 6.11 13.54
CA THR A 125 -12.00 7.42 14.00
C THR A 125 -11.54 8.26 12.83
N SER A 126 -11.46 9.58 13.01
CA SER A 126 -10.96 10.53 12.02
C SER A 126 -9.59 11.02 12.46
N LEU A 127 -8.59 10.92 11.59
CA LEU A 127 -7.24 11.44 11.83
C LEU A 127 -6.93 12.55 10.82
N PRO A 128 -6.37 13.70 11.26
CA PRO A 128 -6.08 14.82 10.37
C PRO A 128 -4.99 14.50 9.33
N GLU A 129 -4.13 13.52 9.61
CA GLU A 129 -3.12 13.06 8.65
C GLU A 129 -3.64 12.02 7.66
N SER A 130 -4.87 11.52 7.84
CA SER A 130 -5.46 10.59 6.89
C SER A 130 -6.07 11.32 5.71
N ARG A 131 -5.93 10.71 4.53
CA ARG A 131 -6.65 11.15 3.32
C ARG A 131 -8.12 10.73 3.30
N PHE A 132 -8.53 9.82 4.18
CA PHE A 132 -9.90 9.32 4.28
C PHE A 132 -10.63 9.95 5.47
N PRO A 133 -11.97 10.10 5.39
CA PRO A 133 -12.75 10.62 6.51
C PRO A 133 -12.69 9.76 7.78
N GLU A 134 -12.52 8.44 7.60
CA GLU A 134 -12.47 7.48 8.70
C GLU A 134 -11.39 6.43 8.46
N VAL A 135 -10.70 6.07 9.54
CA VAL A 135 -9.74 4.96 9.63
C VAL A 135 -10.21 3.96 10.70
N ALA A 136 -9.72 2.72 10.63
CA ALA A 136 -10.11 1.67 11.56
C ALA A 136 -9.04 1.50 12.66
N GLU A 137 -9.41 1.79 13.91
CA GLU A 137 -8.58 1.63 15.10
C GLU A 137 -8.96 0.32 15.80
N LEU A 138 -7.97 -0.54 16.00
CA LEU A 138 -8.11 -1.82 16.67
C LEU A 138 -8.12 -1.62 18.18
N ILE A 139 -9.24 -1.91 18.82
CA ILE A 139 -9.37 -1.89 20.28
C ILE A 139 -8.76 -3.15 20.87
N HIS A 140 -9.24 -4.33 20.47
CA HIS A 140 -8.78 -5.60 21.06
C HIS A 140 -9.25 -6.80 20.23
N VAL A 141 -8.34 -7.65 19.72
CA VAL A 141 -8.69 -8.96 19.11
C VAL A 141 -7.62 -10.03 19.37
N TRP A 142 -7.98 -11.30 19.25
CA TRP A 142 -7.01 -12.41 19.31
C TRP A 142 -6.44 -12.72 17.92
N TRP A 143 -7.31 -12.80 16.93
CA TRP A 143 -6.97 -12.98 15.52
C TRP A 143 -7.23 -11.72 14.69
N LEU A 144 -6.46 -11.54 13.63
CA LEU A 144 -6.61 -10.40 12.72
C LEU A 144 -6.70 -10.91 11.29
N ASP A 145 -7.68 -10.42 10.53
CA ASP A 145 -7.82 -10.71 9.10
C ASP A 145 -8.31 -9.43 8.40
N ILE A 146 -7.42 -8.86 7.59
CA ILE A 146 -7.65 -7.67 6.79
C ILE A 146 -7.51 -8.07 5.33
N LEU A 147 -8.57 -7.84 4.56
CA LEU A 147 -8.63 -8.22 3.16
C LEU A 147 -9.12 -7.07 2.30
N GLY A 148 -8.39 -6.79 1.22
CA GLY A 148 -8.77 -5.82 0.18
C GLY A 148 -9.01 -6.52 -1.14
N LYS A 149 -9.98 -6.03 -1.92
CA LYS A 149 -10.23 -6.52 -3.28
C LYS A 149 -10.31 -5.36 -4.27
N ILE A 150 -9.73 -5.56 -5.45
CA ILE A 150 -9.85 -4.61 -6.56
C ILE A 150 -9.99 -5.37 -7.88
N ARG A 151 -10.80 -4.86 -8.80
CA ARG A 151 -10.86 -5.41 -10.17
C ARG A 151 -9.64 -4.97 -10.97
N ALA A 152 -8.98 -5.89 -11.66
CA ALA A 152 -7.81 -5.59 -12.48
C ALA A 152 -8.12 -4.56 -13.57
N GLY A 153 -9.33 -4.56 -14.14
CA GLY A 153 -9.77 -3.57 -15.12
C GLY A 153 -9.85 -2.12 -14.59
N MET A 154 -9.84 -1.90 -13.27
CA MET A 154 -9.71 -0.56 -12.71
C MET A 154 -8.27 -0.02 -12.80
N LEU A 155 -7.28 -0.91 -12.83
CA LEU A 155 -5.85 -0.60 -12.88
C LEU A 155 -5.40 -0.37 -14.32
N SER A 156 -4.14 0.05 -14.51
CA SER A 156 -3.56 0.11 -15.85
C SER A 156 -3.27 -1.30 -16.37
N PRO A 157 -3.63 -1.64 -17.61
CA PRO A 157 -3.37 -2.97 -18.16
C PRO A 157 -1.87 -3.20 -18.39
N ARG A 158 -1.47 -4.47 -18.42
CA ARG A 158 -0.10 -4.96 -18.67
C ARG A 158 0.94 -4.26 -17.80
N THR A 159 0.61 -4.08 -16.53
CA THR A 159 1.44 -3.32 -15.58
C THR A 159 1.67 -4.17 -14.34
N SER A 160 2.92 -4.25 -13.88
CA SER A 160 3.24 -4.84 -12.58
C SER A 160 2.89 -3.83 -11.48
N TYR A 161 2.21 -4.29 -10.45
CA TYR A 161 1.79 -3.51 -9.30
C TYR A 161 2.36 -4.10 -8.03
N THR A 162 2.56 -3.24 -7.03
CA THR A 162 2.88 -3.63 -5.67
C THR A 162 1.82 -3.06 -4.73
N ALA A 163 1.27 -3.90 -3.86
CA ALA A 163 0.29 -3.50 -2.85
C ALA A 163 0.97 -3.33 -1.48
N TYR A 164 0.56 -2.30 -0.74
CA TYR A 164 1.09 -1.97 0.57
C TYR A 164 -0.04 -1.76 1.56
N LEU A 165 -0.01 -2.42 2.71
CA LEU A 165 -0.85 -2.05 3.85
C LEU A 165 -0.26 -0.80 4.50
N VAL A 166 -1.08 0.23 4.71
CA VAL A 166 -0.70 1.52 5.31
C VAL A 166 -1.42 1.67 6.64
N TYR A 167 -0.64 1.87 7.71
CA TYR A 167 -1.15 1.81 9.08
C TYR A 167 -0.28 2.61 10.07
N LYS A 168 -0.80 2.84 11.27
CA LYS A 168 -0.10 3.38 12.45
C LYS A 168 -0.21 2.37 13.59
N LEU A 169 0.71 2.48 14.55
CA LEU A 169 0.67 1.73 15.80
C LEU A 169 0.73 2.73 16.96
N GLU A 170 -0.34 2.79 17.74
CA GLU A 170 -0.36 3.52 19.03
C GLU A 170 0.18 2.64 20.16
N ASP A 171 -0.12 1.35 20.10
CA ASP A 171 0.46 0.29 20.93
C ASP A 171 1.02 -0.82 20.03
N GLU A 172 2.12 -1.43 20.47
CA GLU A 172 2.76 -2.55 19.79
C GLU A 172 2.31 -3.90 20.37
N TYR A 173 1.47 -3.90 21.40
CA TYR A 173 1.03 -5.10 22.10
C TYR A 173 0.42 -6.12 21.13
N GLY A 174 0.97 -7.33 21.16
CA GLY A 174 0.57 -8.43 20.29
C GLY A 174 1.24 -8.49 18.91
N PHE A 175 1.98 -7.44 18.49
CA PHE A 175 2.62 -7.36 17.17
C PHE A 175 4.16 -7.50 17.20
N ILE A 176 4.79 -7.54 18.38
CA ILE A 176 6.25 -7.54 18.52
C ILE A 176 6.88 -8.90 18.19
N TYR A 177 6.24 -9.99 18.62
CA TYR A 177 6.88 -11.30 18.67
C TYR A 177 6.62 -12.19 17.46
N ARG A 178 5.53 -11.93 16.71
CA ARG A 178 5.14 -12.75 15.58
C ARG A 178 4.95 -11.93 14.31
N PRO A 179 5.44 -12.43 13.17
CA PRO A 179 5.12 -11.82 11.90
C PRO A 179 3.67 -12.17 11.51
N SER A 180 3.05 -11.26 10.77
CA SER A 180 1.78 -11.47 10.09
C SER A 180 2.01 -12.18 8.75
N GLU A 181 1.08 -13.05 8.36
CA GLU A 181 1.03 -13.62 7.01
C GLU A 181 0.48 -12.54 6.06
N VAL A 182 1.19 -12.23 4.98
CA VAL A 182 0.77 -11.28 3.95
C VAL A 182 0.76 -11.93 2.58
N SER A 183 -0.19 -11.56 1.72
CA SER A 183 -0.28 -12.12 0.37
C SER A 183 -1.02 -11.20 -0.60
N VAL A 184 -0.74 -11.37 -1.90
CA VAL A 184 -1.50 -10.77 -3.00
C VAL A 184 -1.61 -11.76 -4.15
N GLY A 185 -2.81 -11.91 -4.70
CA GLY A 185 -3.02 -12.79 -5.85
C GLY A 185 -4.42 -12.64 -6.45
N ILE A 186 -4.74 -13.49 -7.42
CA ILE A 186 -6.07 -13.54 -8.04
C ILE A 186 -7.02 -14.27 -7.08
N SER A 187 -8.16 -13.67 -6.79
CA SER A 187 -9.16 -14.22 -5.88
C SER A 187 -9.65 -15.59 -6.38
N GLY A 188 -9.59 -16.60 -5.50
CA GLY A 188 -9.95 -17.99 -5.82
C GLY A 188 -8.80 -18.84 -6.39
N VAL A 189 -7.61 -18.26 -6.58
CA VAL A 189 -6.38 -18.98 -6.92
C VAL A 189 -5.54 -19.12 -5.65
N GLU A 190 -4.82 -20.23 -5.50
CA GLU A 190 -3.87 -20.40 -4.41
C GLU A 190 -2.73 -19.36 -4.52
N VAL A 191 -2.45 -18.67 -3.42
CA VAL A 191 -1.49 -17.56 -3.37
C VAL A 191 -0.38 -17.91 -2.40
N ASP A 192 0.86 -17.64 -2.79
CA ASP A 192 2.00 -17.74 -1.90
C ASP A 192 1.90 -16.69 -0.77
N THR A 193 2.17 -17.12 0.46
CA THR A 193 2.11 -16.27 1.65
C THR A 193 3.51 -15.95 2.12
N ARG A 194 3.75 -14.68 2.42
CA ARG A 194 5.02 -14.18 2.96
C ARG A 194 4.81 -13.73 4.40
N LEU A 195 5.91 -13.62 5.15
CA LEU A 195 5.89 -13.17 6.54
C LEU A 195 6.40 -11.73 6.64
N ALA A 196 5.70 -10.92 7.43
CA ALA A 196 6.07 -9.53 7.66
C ALA A 196 5.80 -9.11 9.11
N PHE A 197 6.73 -8.40 9.74
CA PHE A 197 6.46 -7.76 11.02
C PHE A 197 5.79 -6.39 10.81
N LEU A 198 4.90 -6.03 11.72
CA LEU A 198 4.30 -4.69 11.75
C LEU A 198 5.09 -3.68 12.60
N VAL A 199 6.11 -4.13 13.34
CA VAL A 199 6.94 -3.29 14.20
C VAL A 199 8.33 -3.07 13.56
N PRO A 200 8.85 -1.83 13.52
CA PRO A 200 10.17 -1.52 12.94
C PRO A 200 11.35 -2.10 13.77
N GLU A 201 12.50 -2.29 13.13
CA GLU A 201 13.73 -2.73 13.82
C GLU A 201 14.35 -1.62 14.67
N GLY A 202 14.85 -1.97 15.86
CA GLY A 202 15.68 -1.08 16.68
C GLY A 202 15.04 -0.52 17.96
N ARG A 203 13.78 -0.86 18.28
CA ARG A 203 13.31 -0.75 19.67
C ARG A 203 13.86 -1.96 20.42
N PRO A 204 14.48 -1.79 21.61
CA PRO A 204 15.03 -2.92 22.33
C PRO A 204 13.91 -3.94 22.49
N GLN A 205 14.14 -5.14 21.94
CA GLN A 205 13.46 -6.34 22.38
C GLN A 205 13.81 -6.46 23.86
N ARG A 206 13.05 -5.76 24.72
CA ARG A 206 13.02 -6.13 26.11
C ARG A 206 12.53 -7.55 26.08
N ARG A 207 13.47 -8.47 26.32
CA ARG A 207 13.20 -9.60 27.19
C ARG A 207 12.71 -8.99 28.50
N ASP A 208 11.47 -8.49 28.52
CA ASP A 208 10.75 -8.37 29.76
C ASP A 208 10.55 -9.83 30.16
N ARG A 209 11.55 -10.27 30.93
CA ARG A 209 11.43 -11.17 32.05
C ARG A 209 9.96 -11.13 32.45
N PHE A 210 9.20 -12.14 32.04
CA PHE A 210 8.00 -12.49 32.77
C PHE A 210 8.50 -12.59 34.20
N GLU A 211 8.16 -11.57 35.00
CA GLU A 211 8.36 -11.60 36.42
C GLU A 211 7.72 -12.90 36.87
N GLU A 212 8.55 -13.72 37.50
CA GLU A 212 8.14 -14.59 38.59
C GLU A 212 7.10 -13.82 39.39
N ALA A 213 5.83 -14.05 39.07
CA ALA A 213 4.75 -13.61 39.91
C ALA A 213 5.03 -14.30 41.24
N GLU A 214 5.36 -13.49 42.25
CA GLU A 214 5.52 -13.91 43.63
C GLU A 214 4.39 -14.88 44.00
N ILE A 215 4.72 -16.16 44.06
CA ILE A 215 3.91 -17.14 44.75
C ILE A 215 3.97 -16.71 46.21
N ARG A 216 2.91 -16.06 46.69
CA ARG A 216 2.65 -15.97 48.12
C ARG A 216 2.57 -17.40 48.64
N GLU A 217 3.58 -17.80 49.40
CA GLU A 217 3.62 -19.05 50.14
C GLU A 217 2.34 -19.18 50.97
N SER A 218 1.46 -20.09 50.57
CA SER A 218 0.47 -20.69 51.44
C SER A 218 0.78 -22.17 51.49
N ASP A 219 1.21 -22.63 52.66
CA ASP A 219 1.47 -24.02 52.99
C ASP A 219 0.22 -24.86 52.71
N ASP A 220 0.22 -25.65 51.64
CA ASP A 220 -0.59 -26.87 51.53
C ASP A 220 0.01 -27.78 50.43
N ASP A 221 0.30 -29.02 50.82
CA ASP A 221 0.90 -30.08 50.00
C ASP A 221 -0.03 -30.51 48.84
N TYR A 222 0.34 -30.15 47.61
CA TYR A 222 -0.16 -30.79 46.39
C TYR A 222 1.02 -31.00 45.44
N GLU A 223 1.21 -32.24 44.98
CA GLU A 223 2.33 -32.64 44.11
C GLU A 223 2.42 -31.76 42.85
N VAL A 224 3.59 -31.13 42.68
CA VAL A 224 3.94 -30.32 41.51
C VAL A 224 4.03 -31.23 40.30
N PHE A 225 3.07 -31.10 39.37
CA PHE A 225 3.22 -31.62 38.03
C PHE A 225 4.23 -30.75 37.28
N THR A 226 5.51 -31.09 37.35
CA THR A 226 6.55 -30.52 36.48
C THR A 226 6.27 -31.00 35.06
N PRO A 227 5.96 -30.10 34.10
CA PRO A 227 5.88 -30.51 32.71
C PRO A 227 7.26 -31.00 32.26
N PRO A 228 7.37 -32.04 31.41
CA PRO A 228 8.65 -32.56 30.98
C PRO A 228 9.46 -31.46 30.29
N SER A 229 10.70 -31.30 30.71
CA SER A 229 11.68 -30.33 30.18
C SER A 229 12.24 -30.69 28.80
N ASP A 230 11.58 -31.56 28.05
CA ASP A 230 12.01 -32.02 26.73
C ASP A 230 10.76 -32.17 25.83
N VAL A 231 10.25 -31.04 25.34
CA VAL A 231 9.54 -31.00 24.06
C VAL A 231 10.41 -30.16 23.15
N ASP A 232 11.07 -30.87 22.23
CA ASP A 232 11.90 -30.31 21.18
C ASP A 232 11.17 -29.14 20.51
N MET A 233 11.64 -27.92 20.81
CA MET A 233 11.30 -26.71 20.08
C MET A 233 12.11 -26.69 18.77
N GLU A 234 12.02 -27.76 18.00
CA GLU A 234 12.61 -27.91 16.68
C GLU A 234 11.50 -27.96 15.63
N ASP A 235 10.91 -26.81 15.28
CA ASP A 235 10.45 -26.60 13.87
C ASP A 235 10.05 -25.16 13.47
N ALA A 236 10.50 -24.10 14.16
CA ALA A 236 10.14 -22.73 13.78
C ALA A 236 11.32 -21.76 13.61
N SER A 237 12.56 -22.26 13.57
CA SER A 237 13.76 -21.42 13.42
C SER A 237 14.41 -21.48 12.02
N SER A 238 13.82 -22.18 11.04
CA SER A 238 14.42 -22.35 9.71
C SER A 238 14.06 -21.27 8.69
N VAL A 239 13.11 -20.38 8.98
CA VAL A 239 13.01 -19.12 8.22
C VAL A 239 14.10 -18.21 8.75
N MET A 240 15.23 -18.17 8.03
CA MET A 240 16.30 -17.21 8.26
C MET A 240 15.68 -15.84 8.54
N GLN A 241 15.91 -15.27 9.73
CA GLN A 241 15.37 -13.96 10.14
C GLN A 241 15.70 -12.82 9.14
N SER A 242 16.58 -13.06 8.16
CA SER A 242 16.93 -12.16 7.08
C SER A 242 15.83 -11.94 6.03
N ASP A 243 14.87 -12.85 5.89
CA ASP A 243 13.91 -12.82 4.77
C ASP A 243 12.53 -12.28 5.16
N ILE A 244 12.33 -11.96 6.44
CA ILE A 244 11.06 -11.43 6.96
C ILE A 244 11.00 -9.92 6.74
N GLN A 245 9.93 -9.46 6.12
CA GLN A 245 9.79 -8.05 5.80
C GLN A 245 9.52 -7.19 7.05
N ARG A 246 10.03 -5.96 7.02
CA ARG A 246 9.84 -4.94 8.05
C ARG A 246 9.11 -3.72 7.49
N PRO A 247 8.39 -2.97 8.33
CA PRO A 247 7.63 -1.83 7.85
C PRO A 247 8.55 -0.65 7.59
N LYS A 248 8.19 0.16 6.61
CA LYS A 248 8.87 1.41 6.28
C LYS A 248 8.03 2.58 6.75
N LEU A 249 8.63 3.49 7.51
CA LEU A 249 8.01 4.77 7.85
C LEU A 249 7.99 5.67 6.60
N ARG A 250 6.83 6.27 6.32
CA ARG A 250 6.60 7.22 5.24
C ARG A 250 6.76 8.65 5.72
N ASP A 251 6.91 9.58 4.77
CA ASP A 251 7.05 11.00 5.06
C ASP A 251 5.77 11.63 5.65
N ASP A 252 4.61 10.98 5.45
CA ASP A 252 3.31 11.36 6.02
C ASP A 252 3.07 10.79 7.44
N GLY A 253 4.06 10.11 8.01
CA GLY A 253 4.01 9.55 9.36
C GLY A 253 3.27 8.22 9.48
N TRP A 254 2.81 7.63 8.37
CA TRP A 254 2.25 6.28 8.36
C TRP A 254 3.34 5.23 8.11
N PHE A 255 3.19 4.05 8.70
CA PHE A 255 3.95 2.88 8.28
C PHE A 255 3.34 2.26 7.03
N GLN A 256 4.19 1.66 6.20
CA GLN A 256 3.75 0.77 5.13
C GLN A 256 4.51 -0.55 5.16
N ILE A 257 3.79 -1.63 4.87
CA ILE A 257 4.36 -2.97 4.65
C ILE A 257 3.87 -3.51 3.32
N GLU A 258 4.74 -4.16 2.55
CA GLU A 258 4.34 -4.75 1.27
C GLU A 258 3.53 -6.02 1.51
N LEU A 259 2.44 -6.16 0.77
CA LEU A 259 1.64 -7.38 0.78
C LEU A 259 2.07 -8.34 -0.33
N GLY A 260 2.47 -7.81 -1.48
CA GLY A 260 2.66 -8.60 -2.69
C GLY A 260 2.84 -7.76 -3.94
N GLU A 261 3.38 -8.42 -4.96
CA GLU A 261 3.40 -7.92 -6.33
C GLU A 261 2.46 -8.76 -7.19
N PHE A 262 1.84 -8.15 -8.18
CA PHE A 262 0.98 -8.83 -9.15
C PHE A 262 1.03 -8.14 -10.51
N PHE A 263 0.58 -8.81 -11.56
CA PHE A 263 0.57 -8.28 -12.92
C PHE A 263 -0.85 -8.24 -13.47
N THR A 264 -1.23 -7.12 -14.10
CA THR A 264 -2.56 -6.92 -14.68
C THR A 264 -2.62 -7.41 -16.12
N GLU A 265 -2.87 -8.70 -16.33
CA GLU A 265 -3.02 -9.25 -17.69
C GLU A 265 -4.47 -9.26 -18.17
N ASN A 266 -5.39 -9.74 -17.34
CA ASN A 266 -6.81 -9.85 -17.64
C ASN A 266 -7.62 -8.84 -16.81
N GLU A 267 -8.47 -8.06 -17.47
CA GLU A 267 -9.27 -7.01 -16.83
C GLU A 267 -10.39 -7.57 -15.93
N ASP A 268 -10.83 -8.79 -16.20
CA ASP A 268 -11.88 -9.48 -15.44
C ASP A 268 -11.38 -10.07 -14.11
N ASP A 269 -10.07 -10.14 -13.90
CA ASP A 269 -9.49 -10.69 -12.69
C ASP A 269 -9.85 -9.82 -11.47
N CYS A 270 -10.14 -10.47 -10.35
CA CYS A 270 -10.28 -9.82 -9.06
C CYS A 270 -9.00 -10.04 -8.26
N ILE A 271 -8.24 -8.98 -7.99
CA ILE A 271 -7.03 -9.06 -7.19
C ILE A 271 -7.41 -8.95 -5.71
N GLU A 272 -6.94 -9.91 -4.92
CA GLU A 272 -7.12 -9.98 -3.48
C GLU A 272 -5.78 -9.74 -2.79
N MET A 273 -5.78 -8.88 -1.78
CA MET A 273 -4.61 -8.52 -0.97
C MET A 273 -4.98 -8.77 0.48
N SER A 274 -4.14 -9.47 1.24
CA SER A 274 -4.48 -9.83 2.61
C SER A 274 -3.32 -9.69 3.58
N MET A 275 -3.65 -9.39 4.84
CA MET A 275 -2.79 -9.52 6.00
C MET A 275 -3.55 -10.27 7.10
N LYS A 276 -2.94 -11.32 7.64
CA LYS A 276 -3.57 -12.26 8.55
C LYS A 276 -2.67 -12.64 9.72
N GLU A 277 -3.30 -12.75 10.88
CA GLU A 277 -2.75 -13.35 12.09
C GLU A 277 -3.84 -14.21 12.75
N VAL A 278 -4.19 -15.32 12.10
CA VAL A 278 -5.29 -16.21 12.52
C VAL A 278 -4.82 -17.51 13.20
N LYS A 279 -3.56 -17.90 13.04
CA LYS A 279 -3.01 -19.13 13.62
C LYS A 279 -2.30 -18.84 14.94
N ASP A 280 -2.47 -19.77 15.90
CA ASP A 280 -1.74 -19.85 17.16
C ASP A 280 -1.79 -18.62 18.07
N SER A 281 -2.71 -17.66 17.92
CA SER A 281 -2.70 -16.39 18.66
C SER A 281 -2.70 -16.59 20.19
N VAL A 282 -1.53 -16.42 20.84
CA VAL A 282 -1.38 -16.54 22.30
C VAL A 282 -1.55 -15.18 23.00
N SER A 283 -1.44 -14.09 22.25
CA SER A 283 -1.61 -12.72 22.74
C SER A 283 -2.72 -12.00 21.98
N HIS A 284 -3.50 -11.22 22.74
CA HIS A 284 -4.39 -10.23 22.15
C HIS A 284 -3.58 -9.11 21.48
N LYS A 285 -4.26 -8.35 20.63
CA LYS A 285 -3.70 -7.28 19.78
C LYS A 285 -4.55 -6.03 19.92
N GLU A 286 -3.90 -4.90 20.04
CA GLU A 286 -4.52 -3.59 20.17
C GLU A 286 -3.65 -2.50 19.55
N GLY A 287 -4.19 -1.29 19.37
CA GLY A 287 -3.42 -0.12 18.96
C GLY A 287 -3.08 -0.03 17.47
N LEU A 288 -3.48 -1.00 16.65
CA LEU A 288 -3.34 -0.94 15.18
C LEU A 288 -4.38 0.03 14.58
N ILE A 289 -3.91 1.06 13.88
CA ILE A 289 -4.77 1.97 13.11
C ILE A 289 -4.53 1.75 11.63
N VAL A 290 -5.55 1.25 10.93
CA VAL A 290 -5.48 0.95 9.50
C VAL A 290 -6.00 2.14 8.70
N GLU A 291 -5.16 2.74 7.86
CA GLU A 291 -5.63 3.69 6.85
C GLU A 291 -6.20 2.95 5.65
N GLY A 292 -5.51 1.90 5.19
CA GLY A 292 -5.98 1.06 4.10
C GLY A 292 -4.87 0.37 3.32
N ILE A 293 -5.13 0.04 2.04
CA ILE A 293 -4.18 -0.62 1.14
C ILE A 293 -3.88 0.29 -0.06
N GLU A 294 -2.62 0.64 -0.26
CA GLU A 294 -2.13 1.42 -1.39
C GLU A 294 -1.56 0.52 -2.49
N ILE A 295 -2.03 0.70 -3.72
CA ILE A 295 -1.67 -0.07 -4.91
C ILE A 295 -0.97 0.85 -5.90
N ARG A 296 0.33 0.60 -6.14
CA ARG A 296 1.17 1.45 -6.99
C ARG A 296 1.86 0.64 -8.08
N PRO A 297 2.04 1.20 -9.28
CA PRO A 297 2.86 0.59 -10.33
C PRO A 297 4.27 0.33 -9.81
N ARG A 298 4.78 -0.87 -10.07
CA ARG A 298 6.17 -1.23 -9.78
C ARG A 298 7.07 -0.53 -10.77
N ILE A 299 7.99 0.29 -10.25
CA ILE A 299 9.00 0.94 -11.07
C ILE A 299 10.14 -0.07 -11.25
N GLY A 300 10.33 -0.52 -12.50
CA GLY A 300 11.47 -1.36 -12.90
C GLY A 300 12.78 -0.60 -12.97
#